data_AF-A0A7D3WVT6-F1
#
_entry.id   AF-A0A7D3WVT6-F1
#
_cell.length_a   1.000
_cell.length_b   1.000
_cell.length_c   1.000
_cell.angle_alpha   90.00
_cell.angle_beta   90.00
_cell.angle_gamma   90.00
#
_symmetry.space_group_name_H-M   'P 1'
#
loop_
_entity.id
_entity.type
_entity.pdbx_description
1 polymer ?
#
loop_
_entity_poly.entity_id
_entity_poly.type
_entity_poly.pdbx_seq_one_letter_code
_entity_poly.pdbx_strand_id
1 'polypeptide(L)'
;MVRYLVAGLLLATAAPAQIVPTSPARQRAEARRALREAARTDAPYKDSHLEVSRRQLRRGAAERPARVAGEPRFGRDGTPRVTESKFPGLRRRPKSEPKP
;
A
#
# COMPACT_ATOMS: atom_id res chain seq x y z
N MET A 1 6.46 -34.87 -16.81
CA MET A 1 6.39 -33.72 -15.88
C MET A 1 7.41 -32.63 -16.22
N VAL A 2 8.72 -32.93 -16.33
CA VAL A 2 9.76 -31.93 -16.63
C VAL A 2 9.58 -31.20 -17.97
N ARG A 3 9.08 -31.88 -19.02
CA ARG A 3 8.84 -31.28 -20.35
C ARG A 3 7.81 -30.13 -20.34
N TYR A 4 6.77 -30.23 -19.53
CA TYR A 4 5.76 -29.15 -19.42
C TYR A 4 6.26 -27.98 -18.58
N LEU A 5 7.21 -28.24 -17.67
CA LEU A 5 7.83 -27.24 -16.82
C LEU A 5 8.78 -26.34 -17.63
N VAL A 6 9.52 -26.92 -18.59
CA VAL A 6 10.37 -26.16 -19.52
C VAL A 6 9.53 -25.36 -20.52
N ALA A 7 8.42 -25.91 -21.00
CA ALA A 7 7.49 -25.19 -21.88
C ALA A 7 6.82 -23.99 -21.17
N GLY A 8 6.46 -24.14 -19.90
CA GLY A 8 5.94 -23.02 -19.09
C GLY A 8 6.99 -21.94 -18.81
N LEU A 9 8.26 -22.32 -18.63
CA LEU A 9 9.34 -21.37 -18.37
C LEU A 9 9.71 -20.54 -19.60
N LEU A 10 9.61 -21.11 -20.81
CA LEU A 10 9.86 -20.39 -22.07
C LEU A 10 8.77 -19.38 -22.42
N LEU A 11 7.54 -19.55 -21.91
CA LEU A 11 6.46 -18.57 -22.06
C LEU A 11 6.52 -17.42 -21.05
N ALA A 12 7.40 -17.51 -20.03
CA ALA A 12 7.60 -16.45 -19.05
C ALA A 12 8.52 -15.33 -19.58
N THR A 13 8.39 -14.98 -20.87
CA THR A 13 9.08 -13.82 -21.45
C THR A 13 8.66 -12.59 -20.66
N ALA A 14 9.63 -11.98 -20.00
CA ALA A 14 9.46 -10.81 -19.16
C ALA A 14 8.51 -9.81 -19.81
N ALA A 15 7.33 -9.62 -19.22
CA ALA A 15 6.52 -8.45 -19.52
C ALA A 15 7.40 -7.26 -19.15
N PRO A 16 7.84 -6.42 -20.10
CA PRO A 16 8.54 -5.21 -19.73
C PRO A 16 7.54 -4.43 -18.89
N ALA A 17 7.85 -4.23 -17.62
CA ALA A 17 7.18 -3.21 -16.83
C ALA A 17 7.39 -1.91 -17.60
N GLN A 18 6.33 -1.50 -18.31
CA GLN A 18 6.37 -0.69 -19.53
C GLN A 18 6.54 0.79 -19.18
N ILE A 19 7.58 1.11 -18.41
CA ILE A 19 7.90 2.48 -18.02
C ILE A 19 8.65 3.10 -19.18
N VAL A 20 7.95 3.31 -20.30
CA VAL A 20 8.45 4.11 -21.41
C VAL A 20 8.56 5.55 -20.90
N PRO A 21 9.74 6.18 -21.00
CA PRO A 21 9.89 7.57 -20.60
C PRO A 21 8.97 8.43 -21.47
N THR A 22 7.89 8.92 -20.86
CA THR A 22 6.86 9.72 -21.49
C THR A 22 6.90 11.13 -20.93
N SER A 23 6.77 12.13 -21.80
CA SER A 23 6.74 13.52 -21.35
C SER A 23 5.48 13.79 -20.50
N PRO A 24 5.54 14.71 -19.52
CA PRO A 24 4.40 15.04 -18.67
C PRO A 24 3.16 15.51 -19.46
N ALA A 25 3.36 16.18 -20.60
CA ALA A 25 2.28 16.62 -21.46
C ALA A 25 1.54 15.44 -22.11
N ARG A 26 2.27 14.43 -22.60
CA ARG A 26 1.68 13.21 -23.19
C ARG A 26 0.88 12.43 -22.15
N GLN A 27 1.44 12.26 -20.94
CA GLN A 27 0.75 11.57 -19.85
C GLN A 27 -0.58 12.25 -19.46
N ARG A 28 -0.61 13.59 -19.42
CA ARG A 28 -1.86 14.33 -19.16
C ARG A 28 -2.87 14.15 -20.29
N ALA A 29 -2.41 14.15 -21.54
CA ALA A 29 -3.28 13.94 -22.69
C ALA A 29 -3.89 12.52 -22.68
N GLU A 30 -3.07 11.51 -22.41
CA GLU A 30 -3.50 10.11 -22.25
C GLU A 30 -4.45 9.93 -21.08
N ALA A 31 -4.16 10.52 -19.91
CA ALA A 31 -5.06 10.49 -18.76
C ALA A 31 -6.44 11.10 -19.09
N ARG A 32 -6.48 12.24 -19.81
CA ARG A 32 -7.75 12.82 -20.27
C ARG A 32 -8.50 11.90 -21.23
N ARG A 33 -7.80 11.20 -22.12
CA ARG A 33 -8.41 10.21 -23.03
C ARG A 33 -8.98 9.04 -22.23
N ALA A 34 -8.22 8.47 -21.33
CA ALA A 34 -8.66 7.36 -20.47
C ALA A 34 -9.90 7.74 -19.64
N LEU A 35 -9.97 8.96 -19.10
CA LEU A 35 -11.15 9.42 -18.37
C LEU A 35 -12.39 9.55 -19.28
N ARG A 36 -12.21 10.02 -20.52
CA ARG A 36 -13.32 10.11 -21.48
C ARG A 36 -13.80 8.73 -21.91
N GLU A 37 -12.88 7.80 -22.09
CA GLU A 37 -13.20 6.41 -22.45
C GLU A 37 -13.92 5.72 -21.30
N ALA A 38 -13.39 5.80 -20.07
CA ALA A 38 -14.04 5.26 -18.88
C ALA A 38 -15.46 5.82 -18.64
N ALA A 39 -15.69 7.10 -18.98
CA ALA A 39 -17.03 7.70 -18.89
C ALA A 39 -18.02 7.15 -19.94
N ARG A 40 -17.51 6.69 -21.10
CA ARG A 40 -18.31 6.12 -22.18
C ARG A 40 -18.52 4.62 -22.04
N THR A 41 -17.59 3.92 -21.43
CA THR A 41 -17.68 2.49 -21.19
C THR A 41 -18.79 2.20 -20.20
N ASP A 42 -19.69 1.28 -20.55
CA ASP A 42 -20.69 0.81 -19.62
C ASP A 42 -20.09 -0.25 -18.71
N ALA A 43 -20.19 -0.03 -17.40
CA ALA A 43 -19.59 -0.87 -16.39
C ALA A 43 -20.64 -1.14 -15.32
N PRO A 44 -20.79 -2.39 -14.85
CA PRO A 44 -21.82 -2.76 -13.88
C PRO A 44 -21.65 -2.04 -12.54
N TYR A 45 -20.44 -1.55 -12.23
CA TYR A 45 -20.12 -0.83 -11.01
C TYR A 45 -19.34 0.45 -11.35
N LYS A 46 -20.05 1.52 -11.72
CA LYS A 46 -19.46 2.86 -11.94
C LYS A 46 -19.21 3.60 -10.62
N ASP A 47 -20.01 3.30 -9.61
CA ASP A 47 -19.95 3.92 -8.30
C ASP A 47 -19.20 3.02 -7.31
N SER A 48 -18.23 3.60 -6.61
CA SER A 48 -17.56 2.92 -5.51
C SER A 48 -18.52 2.85 -4.33
N HIS A 49 -18.99 1.66 -3.99
CA HIS A 49 -19.74 1.42 -2.74
C HIS A 49 -18.88 1.59 -1.49
N LEU A 50 -17.55 1.67 -1.65
CA LEU A 50 -16.67 2.06 -0.56
C LEU A 50 -16.79 3.57 -0.38
N GLU A 51 -17.11 4.03 0.84
CA GLU A 51 -17.09 5.44 1.28
C GLU A 51 -15.66 6.02 1.29
N VAL A 52 -14.89 5.74 0.24
CA VAL A 52 -13.51 6.17 0.09
C VAL A 52 -13.53 7.41 -0.79
N SER A 53 -13.16 8.54 -0.20
CA SER A 53 -12.96 9.77 -0.97
C SER A 53 -11.83 9.56 -1.98
N ARG A 54 -12.01 10.04 -3.21
CA ARG A 54 -10.98 10.01 -4.26
C ARG A 54 -9.83 10.95 -3.86
N ARG A 55 -8.92 10.47 -3.02
CA ARG A 55 -7.72 11.21 -2.64
C ARG A 55 -6.83 11.33 -3.88
N GLN A 56 -6.64 12.56 -4.37
CA GLN A 56 -5.72 12.83 -5.46
C GLN A 56 -4.28 12.61 -4.98
N LEU A 57 -3.75 11.42 -5.23
CA LEU A 57 -2.33 11.14 -4.99
C LEU A 57 -1.51 11.95 -6.00
N ARG A 58 -0.82 12.98 -5.50
CA ARG A 58 0.09 13.77 -6.34
C ARG A 58 1.30 12.90 -6.73
N ARG A 59 1.70 12.94 -7.99
CA ARG A 59 2.89 12.24 -8.46
C ARG A 59 4.11 12.72 -7.67
N GLY A 60 4.84 11.77 -7.05
CA GLY A 60 6.00 12.06 -6.20
C GLY A 60 5.66 12.41 -4.74
N ALA A 61 4.38 12.59 -4.40
CA ALA A 61 3.95 12.72 -3.02
C ALA A 61 3.71 11.33 -2.44
N ALA A 62 4.73 10.79 -1.77
CA ALA A 62 4.51 9.73 -0.80
C ALA A 62 3.88 10.36 0.44
N GLU A 63 2.55 10.57 0.43
CA GLU A 63 1.86 10.89 1.67
C GLU A 63 1.93 9.65 2.55
N ARG A 64 2.76 9.70 3.60
CA ARG A 64 2.66 8.75 4.70
C ARG A 64 1.22 8.81 5.22
N PRO A 65 0.53 7.67 5.36
CA PRO A 65 -0.80 7.67 5.96
C PRO A 65 -0.72 8.38 7.32
N ALA A 66 -1.68 9.27 7.57
CA ALA A 66 -1.78 9.94 8.86
C ALA A 66 -1.96 8.86 9.93
N ARG A 67 -1.08 8.86 10.93
CA ARG A 67 -1.07 7.83 11.97
C ARG A 67 -2.33 7.93 12.81
N VAL A 68 -3.00 6.80 13.02
CA VAL A 68 -4.17 6.73 13.91
C VAL A 68 -3.67 6.71 15.36
N ALA A 69 -4.34 7.45 16.24
CA ALA A 69 -4.02 7.43 17.66
C ALA A 69 -4.22 6.01 18.21
N GLY A 70 -3.16 5.41 18.76
CA GLY A 70 -3.19 4.05 19.31
C GLY A 70 -2.42 3.00 18.50
N GLU A 71 -1.90 3.34 17.32
CA GLU A 71 -1.08 2.39 16.54
C GLU A 71 0.26 2.06 17.25
N PRO A 72 0.61 0.77 17.40
CA PRO A 72 1.87 0.37 18.00
C PRO A 72 3.05 0.82 17.12
N ARG A 73 4.00 1.52 17.74
CA ARG A 73 5.22 1.95 17.06
C ARG A 73 6.21 0.80 17.05
N PHE A 74 6.79 0.48 15.90
CA PHE A 74 7.84 -0.53 15.82
C PHE A 74 9.23 0.12 15.67
N GLY A 75 10.22 -0.44 16.35
CA GLY A 75 11.63 -0.14 16.13
C GLY A 75 12.13 -0.68 14.78
N ARG A 76 13.38 -0.36 14.42
CA ARG A 76 14.00 -0.88 13.18
C ARG A 76 14.19 -2.40 13.19
N ASP A 77 14.28 -2.95 14.39
CA ASP A 77 14.35 -4.34 14.80
C ASP A 77 12.98 -5.04 14.85
N GLY A 78 11.89 -4.34 14.52
CA GLY A 78 10.55 -4.91 14.51
C GLY A 78 9.93 -5.10 15.90
N THR A 79 10.59 -4.64 16.96
CA THR A 79 10.04 -4.71 18.33
C THR A 79 9.03 -3.58 18.57
N PRO A 80 7.89 -3.85 19.22
CA PRO A 80 6.94 -2.80 19.58
C PRO A 80 7.57 -1.89 20.65
N ARG A 81 7.75 -0.61 20.30
CA ARG A 81 8.10 0.47 21.22
C ARG A 81 6.89 0.79 22.10
N VAL A 82 6.82 0.10 23.24
CA VAL A 82 5.90 0.44 24.33
C VAL A 82 6.49 1.65 25.06
N THR A 83 5.88 2.82 24.93
CA THR A 83 6.22 3.96 25.79
C THR A 83 5.62 3.74 27.18
N GLU A 84 6.44 3.78 28.22
CA GLU A 84 5.95 3.71 29.61
C GLU A 84 4.96 4.82 29.90
N SER A 85 3.91 4.51 30.66
CA SER A 85 2.90 5.49 31.07
C SER A 85 3.53 6.55 31.96
N LYS A 86 3.36 7.83 31.62
CA LYS A 86 3.82 8.96 32.45
C LYS A 86 3.12 9.04 33.82
N PHE A 87 1.95 8.40 33.96
CA PHE A 87 1.19 8.39 35.21
C PHE A 87 1.71 7.32 36.19
N PRO A 88 1.95 7.66 37.47
CA PRO A 88 2.57 6.76 38.44
C PRO A 88 1.80 5.44 38.68
N GLY A 89 0.47 5.45 38.55
CA GLY A 89 -0.39 4.28 38.82
C GLY A 89 -0.62 3.33 37.64
N LEU A 90 -0.18 3.69 36.43
CA LEU A 90 -0.40 2.90 35.21
C LEU A 90 0.84 2.11 34.76
N ARG A 91 1.93 2.20 35.52
CA ARG A 91 3.15 1.44 35.24
C ARG A 91 2.91 -0.03 35.53
N ARG A 92 3.29 -0.90 34.58
CA ARG A 92 3.23 -2.35 34.79
C ARG A 92 4.23 -2.71 35.89
N ARG A 93 3.76 -3.33 36.97
CA ARG A 93 4.65 -3.90 37.98
C ARG A 93 5.34 -5.13 37.41
N PRO A 94 6.65 -5.30 37.61
CA PRO A 94 7.33 -6.55 37.24
C PRO A 94 6.68 -7.70 38.04
N LYS A 95 6.30 -8.76 37.32
CA LYS A 95 5.77 -9.98 37.95
C LYS A 95 6.95 -10.71 38.56
N SER A 96 7.02 -10.77 39.89
CA SER A 96 8.04 -11.57 40.58
C SER A 96 7.77 -13.04 40.30
N GLU A 97 8.72 -13.73 39.69
CA GLU A 97 8.72 -15.19 39.62
C GLU A 97 8.84 -15.76 41.06
N PRO A 98 8.12 -16.85 41.38
CA PRO A 98 8.25 -17.47 42.69
C PRO A 98 9.68 -18.00 42.86
N LYS A 99 10.34 -17.58 43.94
CA LYS A 99 11.64 -18.15 44.32
C LYS A 99 11.48 -19.65 44.63
N PRO A 100 12.49 -20.47 44.31
CA PRO A 100 12.46 -21.91 44.58
C PRO A 100 12.38 -22.22 46.08
#